data_AF-A0A8I2G1G6-F1
#
_entry.id   AF-A0A8I2G1G6-F1
#
_cell.length_a   1.000
_cell.length_b   1.000
_cell.length_c   1.000
_cell.angle_alpha   90.00
_cell.angle_beta   90.00
_cell.angle_gamma   90.00
#
_symmetry.space_group_name_H-M   'P 1'
#
loop_
_entity.id
_entity.type
_entity.pdbx_description
1 polymer ?
#
loop_
_entity_poly.entity_id
_entity_poly.type
_entity_poly.pdbx_seq_one_letter_code
_entity_poly.pdbx_strand_id
1 'polypeptide(L)'
;WPSEGSVSEPALELMAKEGFLYTFTDELVLSKGINEIIHRDTGGLPDKPEVLYQPYRYKNLDFHIFFRDHYLSDLIGFVYKNWDQQTAANHLFNKFLDIRRNITERGLNPGDYIVSLIFDGENPWEYYPNYGIDFLRSLFDKLSGSDDLNVVTYREYMNGKGKKSFPVLESIKPGSWIDGTFRIWFGQQEDFAAWKYIYKLKNLIYDRYIDTDKSSKALEYIRIAEGSDWFWWYGDEHFTANLLEFDKLFRKNIKMAYSCLGEDPPKSLEKEIFSPERLVQAIDGDMLVLRPKSYINPRIDGKITSYYEWIGGAKFVQSPKFGSMHRAGFGIISSLYAGYDRNTFFVRIDFQGDTLNESAVIEIKFDINDNHFEYEIDPLRKIVKIIDSGEKSGNQVVCAFEDVFEASYPLQMF
;
A
#
# COMPACT_ATOMS: atom_id res chain seq x y z
N TRP A 1 -14.68 10.85 -8.48
CA TRP A 1 -13.58 10.20 -7.75
C TRP A 1 -12.60 9.71 -8.80
N PRO A 2 -11.40 10.29 -8.91
CA PRO A 2 -10.34 9.64 -9.66
C PRO A 2 -9.90 8.40 -8.88
N SER A 3 -9.66 7.26 -9.56
CA SER A 3 -9.09 6.08 -8.92
C SER A 3 -7.84 6.48 -8.13
N GLU A 4 -7.74 6.02 -6.89
CA GLU A 4 -6.60 6.30 -6.01
C GLU A 4 -6.36 7.79 -5.70
N GLY A 5 -7.40 8.63 -5.83
CA GLY A 5 -7.24 10.08 -5.75
C GLY A 5 -6.23 10.63 -6.78
N SER A 6 -5.92 9.88 -7.85
CA SER A 6 -4.84 10.16 -8.79
C SER A 6 -5.21 11.28 -9.75
N VAL A 7 -4.42 12.36 -9.73
CA VAL A 7 -4.65 13.54 -10.56
C VAL A 7 -3.38 13.98 -11.26
N SER A 8 -3.56 14.57 -12.44
CA SER A 8 -2.53 15.26 -13.22
C SER A 8 -3.22 16.38 -14.00
N GLU A 9 -2.47 17.38 -14.49
CA GLU A 9 -3.06 18.48 -15.24
C GLU A 9 -3.90 18.00 -16.44
N PRO A 10 -3.42 17.08 -17.31
CA PRO A 10 -4.24 16.58 -18.41
C PRO A 10 -5.51 15.86 -17.96
N ALA A 11 -5.46 15.13 -16.84
CA ALA A 11 -6.62 14.45 -16.29
C ALA A 11 -7.67 15.44 -15.75
N LEU A 12 -7.24 16.49 -15.06
CA LEU A 12 -8.13 17.55 -14.55
C LEU A 12 -8.76 18.34 -15.70
N GLU A 13 -7.98 18.68 -16.72
CA GLU A 13 -8.48 19.37 -17.92
C GLU A 13 -9.51 18.52 -18.67
N LEU A 14 -9.28 17.21 -18.77
CA LEU A 14 -10.24 16.28 -19.35
C LEU A 14 -11.53 16.21 -18.52
N MET A 15 -11.44 16.05 -17.19
CA MET A 15 -12.62 16.03 -16.32
C MET A 15 -13.44 17.32 -16.45
N ALA A 16 -12.79 18.48 -16.43
CA ALA A 16 -13.47 19.76 -16.61
C ALA A 16 -14.16 19.85 -17.99
N LYS A 17 -13.48 19.40 -19.05
CA LYS A 17 -14.03 19.38 -20.41
C LYS A 17 -15.26 18.47 -20.54
N GLU A 18 -15.27 17.33 -19.86
CA GLU A 18 -16.41 16.41 -19.81
C GLU A 18 -17.57 16.90 -18.91
N GLY A 19 -17.44 18.09 -18.31
CA GLY A 19 -18.51 18.75 -17.55
C GLY A 19 -18.61 18.32 -16.08
N PHE A 20 -17.57 17.67 -15.53
CA PHE A 20 -17.49 17.48 -14.08
C PHE A 20 -17.33 18.83 -13.39
N LEU A 21 -18.01 19.02 -12.25
CA LEU A 21 -17.96 20.26 -11.46
C LEU A 21 -16.83 20.27 -10.44
N TYR A 22 -16.48 19.09 -9.92
CA TYR A 22 -15.44 18.93 -8.94
C TYR A 22 -14.83 17.52 -8.93
N THR A 23 -13.65 17.41 -8.35
CA THR A 23 -12.95 16.14 -8.09
C THR A 23 -12.29 16.16 -6.72
N PHE A 24 -11.61 15.06 -6.38
CA PHE A 24 -11.03 14.80 -5.07
C PHE A 24 -9.61 14.29 -5.20
N THR A 25 -8.72 14.69 -4.29
CA THR A 25 -7.37 14.12 -4.14
C THR A 25 -6.88 14.34 -2.71
N ASP A 26 -5.59 14.15 -2.45
CA ASP A 26 -4.99 14.18 -1.12
C ASP A 26 -4.28 15.49 -0.78
N GLU A 27 -4.18 15.81 0.51
CA GLU A 27 -3.49 17.00 0.99
C GLU A 27 -2.01 17.06 0.58
N LEU A 28 -1.34 15.92 0.41
CA LEU A 28 0.04 15.89 -0.09
C LEU A 28 0.13 16.38 -1.54
N VAL A 29 -0.91 16.14 -2.34
CA VAL A 29 -1.01 16.65 -3.71
C VAL A 29 -1.30 18.15 -3.69
N LEU A 30 -2.16 18.63 -2.77
CA LEU A 30 -2.35 20.07 -2.53
C LEU A 30 -1.00 20.73 -2.23
N SER A 31 -0.28 20.24 -1.23
CA SER A 31 1.01 20.79 -0.79
C SER A 31 2.01 20.93 -1.93
N LYS A 32 2.07 19.94 -2.84
CA LYS A 32 2.92 20.02 -4.04
C LYS A 32 2.43 21.05 -5.06
N GLY A 33 1.12 21.23 -5.19
CA GLY A 33 0.50 22.19 -6.10
C GLY A 33 0.67 23.66 -5.66
N ILE A 34 0.55 23.93 -4.36
CA ILE A 34 0.75 25.28 -3.80
C ILE A 34 2.19 25.56 -3.36
N ASN A 35 3.08 24.57 -3.48
CA ASN A 35 4.48 24.64 -3.03
C ASN A 35 4.62 25.03 -1.56
N GLU A 36 3.77 24.44 -0.72
CA GLU A 36 3.69 24.73 0.71
C GLU A 36 3.35 23.45 1.49
N ILE A 37 4.14 23.15 2.51
CA ILE A 37 3.89 22.01 3.39
C ILE A 37 2.87 22.42 4.46
N ILE A 38 1.86 21.57 4.64
CA ILE A 38 0.89 21.66 5.73
C ILE A 38 1.39 20.73 6.83
N HIS A 39 1.80 21.29 7.96
CA HIS A 39 2.28 20.51 9.09
C HIS A 39 1.12 20.16 10.01
N ARG A 40 1.23 19.04 10.73
CA ARG A 40 0.26 18.66 11.76
C ARG A 40 0.94 18.63 13.13
N ASP A 41 0.21 19.02 14.16
CA ASP A 41 0.65 18.87 15.55
C ASP A 41 0.58 17.40 16.02
N THR A 42 0.95 17.14 17.27
CA THR A 42 0.90 15.79 17.86
C THR A 42 -0.53 15.24 17.98
N GLY A 43 -1.54 16.11 17.94
CA GLY A 43 -2.95 15.74 17.91
C GLY A 43 -3.50 15.55 16.49
N GLY A 44 -2.69 15.77 15.46
CA GLY A 44 -3.07 15.68 14.05
C GLY A 44 -3.83 16.89 13.52
N LEU A 45 -3.87 18.03 14.24
CA LEU A 45 -4.47 19.26 13.72
C LEU A 45 -3.50 19.96 12.77
N PRO A 46 -3.96 20.39 11.57
CA PRO A 46 -3.10 21.11 10.63
C PRO A 46 -2.77 22.52 11.14
N ASP A 47 -1.56 23.00 10.85
CA ASP A 47 -1.09 24.34 11.17
C ASP A 47 -1.70 25.42 10.25
N LYS A 48 -2.32 25.02 9.15
CA LYS A 48 -2.97 25.88 8.14
C LYS A 48 -4.34 25.30 7.73
N PRO A 49 -5.31 25.23 8.65
CA PRO A 49 -6.63 24.69 8.36
C PRO A 49 -7.34 25.47 7.24
N GLU A 50 -7.09 26.77 7.14
CA GLU A 50 -7.65 27.62 6.09
C GLU A 50 -7.13 27.27 4.70
N VAL A 51 -5.96 26.64 4.59
CA VAL A 51 -5.41 26.16 3.32
C VAL A 51 -6.03 24.81 2.98
N LEU A 52 -6.07 23.87 3.93
CA LEU A 52 -6.54 22.51 3.68
C LEU A 52 -8.07 22.41 3.48
N TYR A 53 -8.85 23.04 4.34
CA TYR A 53 -10.29 22.81 4.46
C TYR A 53 -11.13 23.71 3.54
N GLN A 54 -10.69 23.90 2.30
CA GLN A 54 -11.48 24.56 1.26
C GLN A 54 -11.17 23.96 -0.11
N PRO A 55 -12.12 23.98 -1.05
CA PRO A 55 -11.82 23.59 -2.41
C PRO A 55 -11.01 24.69 -3.11
N TYR A 56 -10.27 24.27 -4.13
CA TYR A 56 -9.53 25.16 -5.02
C TYR A 56 -10.14 25.13 -6.41
N ARG A 57 -10.32 26.30 -7.01
CA ARG A 57 -10.71 26.40 -8.42
C ARG A 57 -9.49 26.13 -9.28
N TYR A 58 -9.60 25.19 -10.21
CA TYR A 58 -8.49 24.83 -11.08
C TYR A 58 -8.37 25.81 -12.24
N LYS A 59 -7.25 26.56 -12.29
CA LYS A 59 -7.00 27.62 -13.29
C LYS A 59 -8.22 28.55 -13.43
N ASN A 60 -8.57 28.88 -14.67
CA ASN A 60 -9.74 29.68 -15.01
C ASN A 60 -11.01 28.84 -15.29
N LEU A 61 -11.00 27.54 -14.99
CA LEU A 61 -12.12 26.64 -15.25
C LEU A 61 -13.16 26.70 -14.13
N ASP A 62 -14.42 26.44 -14.45
CA ASP A 62 -15.47 26.22 -13.45
C ASP A 62 -15.41 24.77 -12.93
N PHE A 63 -14.26 24.43 -12.35
CA PHE A 63 -13.92 23.09 -11.88
C PHE A 63 -13.12 23.18 -10.59
N HIS A 64 -13.56 22.43 -9.57
CA HIS A 64 -13.03 22.56 -8.21
C HIS A 64 -12.40 21.27 -7.70
N ILE A 65 -11.36 21.39 -6.89
CA ILE A 65 -10.65 20.25 -6.31
C ILE A 65 -10.80 20.32 -4.80
N PHE A 66 -11.36 19.27 -4.22
CA PHE A 66 -11.41 19.07 -2.78
C PHE A 66 -10.26 18.16 -2.35
N PHE A 67 -9.72 18.45 -1.17
CA PHE A 67 -8.55 17.74 -0.64
C PHE A 67 -8.93 17.00 0.63
N ARG A 68 -8.58 15.72 0.66
CA ARG A 68 -8.76 14.80 1.78
C ARG A 68 -8.00 15.31 3.00
N ASP A 69 -8.66 15.33 4.16
CA ASP A 69 -7.92 15.28 5.42
C ASP A 69 -7.38 13.87 5.60
N HIS A 70 -6.10 13.67 5.28
CA HIS A 70 -5.46 12.36 5.27
C HIS A 70 -5.55 11.71 6.67
N TYR A 71 -5.16 12.46 7.70
CA TYR A 71 -5.09 11.98 9.07
C TYR A 71 -6.45 11.50 9.61
N LEU A 72 -7.50 12.32 9.51
CA LEU A 72 -8.82 11.97 10.00
C LEU A 72 -9.46 10.85 9.17
N SER A 73 -9.22 10.84 7.86
CA SER A 73 -9.67 9.75 7.00
C SER A 73 -9.00 8.42 7.37
N ASP A 74 -7.71 8.45 7.70
CA ASP A 74 -6.97 7.28 8.16
C ASP A 74 -7.41 6.80 9.55
N LEU A 75 -7.77 7.71 10.45
CA LEU A 75 -8.34 7.30 11.74
C LEU A 75 -9.58 6.43 11.55
N ILE A 76 -10.48 6.82 10.65
CA ILE A 76 -11.68 6.05 10.30
C ILE A 76 -11.27 4.72 9.63
N GLY A 77 -10.44 4.78 8.59
CA GLY A 77 -10.09 3.61 7.78
C GLY A 77 -9.28 2.55 8.54
N PHE A 78 -8.44 2.95 9.49
CA PHE A 78 -7.39 2.07 10.02
C PHE A 78 -7.32 1.96 11.54
N VAL A 79 -7.73 3.00 12.28
CA VAL A 79 -7.45 3.09 13.72
C VAL A 79 -8.66 2.78 14.57
N TYR A 80 -9.78 3.45 14.30
CA TYR A 80 -11.00 3.38 15.12
C TYR A 80 -11.68 2.00 15.12
N LYS A 81 -11.34 1.10 14.18
CA LYS A 81 -11.78 -0.30 14.23
C LYS A 81 -11.38 -1.02 15.52
N ASN A 82 -10.29 -0.58 16.16
CA ASN A 82 -9.77 -1.14 17.41
C ASN A 82 -10.29 -0.41 18.65
N TRP A 83 -11.18 0.57 18.50
CA TRP A 83 -11.67 1.41 19.60
C TRP A 83 -13.13 1.05 19.91
N ASP A 84 -13.56 1.43 21.12
CA ASP A 84 -14.99 1.54 21.40
C ASP A 84 -15.64 2.56 20.44
N GLN A 85 -16.78 2.19 19.85
CA GLN A 85 -17.39 2.93 18.74
C GLN A 85 -17.91 4.31 19.17
N GLN A 86 -18.44 4.42 20.39
CA GLN A 86 -18.90 5.69 20.93
C GLN A 86 -17.71 6.60 21.26
N THR A 87 -16.62 6.03 21.78
CA THR A 87 -15.36 6.73 22.06
C THR A 87 -14.71 7.24 20.77
N ALA A 88 -14.63 6.43 19.72
CA ALA A 88 -14.13 6.84 18.41
C ALA A 88 -14.97 7.97 17.80
N ALA A 89 -16.30 7.87 17.85
CA ALA A 89 -17.19 8.92 17.37
C ALA A 89 -17.04 10.23 18.17
N ASN A 90 -16.94 10.14 19.50
CA ASN A 90 -16.65 11.29 20.37
C ASN A 90 -15.32 11.96 20.01
N HIS A 91 -14.27 11.16 19.80
CA HIS A 91 -12.95 11.66 19.46
C HIS A 91 -12.97 12.39 18.12
N LEU A 92 -13.56 11.81 17.07
CA LEU A 92 -13.67 12.44 15.76
C LEU A 92 -14.50 13.74 15.81
N PHE A 93 -15.63 13.72 16.52
CA PHE A 93 -16.46 14.92 16.70
C PHE A 93 -15.69 16.07 17.38
N ASN A 94 -14.92 15.75 18.43
CA ASN A 94 -14.08 16.74 19.12
C ASN A 94 -12.97 17.29 18.20
N LYS A 95 -12.40 16.47 17.30
CA LYS A 95 -11.45 16.96 16.29
C LYS A 95 -12.06 18.02 15.37
N PHE A 96 -13.32 17.87 14.96
CA PHE A 96 -14.00 18.91 14.19
C PHE A 96 -14.19 20.20 14.98
N LEU A 97 -14.52 20.11 16.27
CA LEU A 97 -14.62 21.28 17.14
C LEU A 97 -13.28 21.97 17.34
N ASP A 98 -12.18 21.21 17.48
CA ASP A 98 -10.83 21.76 17.56
C ASP A 98 -10.44 22.49 16.27
N ILE A 99 -10.76 21.93 15.09
CA ILE A 99 -10.58 22.59 13.79
C ILE A 99 -11.36 23.90 13.73
N ARG A 100 -12.65 23.86 14.10
CA ARG A 100 -13.51 25.05 14.15
C ARG A 100 -12.93 26.13 15.07
N ARG A 101 -12.46 25.75 16.26
CA ARG A 101 -11.84 26.66 17.22
C ARG A 101 -10.59 27.30 16.60
N ASN A 102 -9.71 26.50 16.00
CA ASN A 102 -8.49 26.99 15.36
C ASN A 102 -8.78 28.02 14.25
N ILE A 103 -9.76 27.74 13.38
CA ILE A 103 -10.21 28.69 12.33
C ILE A 103 -10.75 29.98 12.95
N THR A 104 -11.55 29.87 14.02
CA THR A 104 -12.14 31.04 14.71
C THR A 104 -11.08 31.91 15.38
N GLU A 105 -10.11 31.30 16.05
CA GLU A 105 -8.99 32.00 16.72
C GLU A 105 -8.10 32.76 15.73
N ARG A 106 -8.08 32.35 14.46
CA ARG A 106 -7.43 33.09 13.35
C ARG A 106 -8.27 34.26 12.82
N GLY A 107 -9.46 34.51 13.37
CA GLY A 107 -10.37 35.55 12.91
C GLY A 107 -11.09 35.23 11.60
N LEU A 108 -11.15 33.95 11.23
CA LEU A 108 -11.81 33.46 10.01
C LEU A 108 -13.20 32.91 10.35
N ASN A 109 -14.13 32.97 9.39
CA ASN A 109 -15.47 32.40 9.57
C ASN A 109 -15.45 30.88 9.35
N PRO A 110 -15.72 30.03 10.35
CA PRO A 110 -15.69 28.58 10.16
C PRO A 110 -16.70 28.05 9.14
N GLY A 111 -17.82 28.75 8.93
CA GLY A 111 -18.82 28.37 7.93
C GLY A 111 -18.32 28.44 6.49
N ASP A 112 -17.18 29.10 6.26
CA ASP A 112 -16.55 29.18 4.94
C ASP A 112 -15.72 27.92 4.60
N TYR A 113 -15.48 27.00 5.54
CA TYR A 113 -14.56 25.87 5.39
C TYR A 113 -15.29 24.52 5.46
N ILE A 114 -14.70 23.50 4.82
CA ILE A 114 -15.22 22.15 4.73
C ILE A 114 -14.11 21.12 4.98
N VAL A 115 -14.36 20.22 5.93
CA VAL A 115 -13.48 19.08 6.20
C VAL A 115 -13.90 17.92 5.30
N SER A 116 -13.02 17.50 4.39
CA SER A 116 -13.30 16.40 3.46
C SER A 116 -12.74 15.08 4.00
N LEU A 117 -13.61 14.19 4.45
CA LEU A 117 -13.23 12.82 4.83
C LEU A 117 -13.44 11.91 3.63
N ILE A 118 -12.34 11.36 3.11
CA ILE A 118 -12.37 10.56 1.90
C ILE A 118 -11.48 9.34 2.09
N PHE A 119 -12.05 8.15 1.98
CA PHE A 119 -11.39 6.88 2.26
C PHE A 119 -12.16 5.74 1.59
N ASP A 120 -11.49 4.61 1.38
CA ASP A 120 -12.13 3.41 0.85
C ASP A 120 -13.03 2.75 1.90
N GLY A 121 -14.22 2.33 1.46
CA GLY A 121 -15.25 1.77 2.34
C GLY A 121 -14.92 0.38 2.86
N GLU A 122 -14.07 -0.37 2.19
CA GLU A 122 -13.66 -1.72 2.62
C GLU A 122 -12.74 -1.68 3.86
N ASN A 123 -11.97 -0.61 4.04
CA ASN A 123 -10.96 -0.48 5.10
C ASN A 123 -11.60 -0.42 6.50
N PRO A 124 -12.67 0.36 6.72
CA PRO A 124 -13.36 0.37 8.00
C PRO A 124 -14.44 -0.70 8.11
N TRP A 125 -15.40 -0.76 7.17
CA TRP A 125 -16.72 -1.34 7.49
C TRP A 125 -16.69 -2.84 7.73
N GLU A 126 -15.79 -3.59 7.11
CA GLU A 126 -15.68 -5.05 7.38
C GLU A 126 -15.03 -5.37 8.74
N TYR A 127 -14.29 -4.41 9.31
CA TYR A 127 -13.48 -4.65 10.49
C TYR A 127 -14.04 -4.00 11.77
N TYR A 128 -15.01 -3.10 11.64
CA TYR A 128 -15.71 -2.56 12.79
C TYR A 128 -16.74 -3.56 13.29
N PRO A 129 -16.98 -3.65 14.61
CA PRO A 129 -18.14 -4.37 15.13
C PRO A 129 -19.43 -3.91 14.45
N ASN A 130 -20.34 -4.84 14.16
CA ASN A 130 -21.62 -4.55 13.51
C ASN A 130 -21.48 -3.70 12.22
N TYR A 131 -20.43 -3.98 11.44
CA TYR A 131 -20.11 -3.31 10.18
C TYR A 131 -20.03 -1.77 10.25
N GLY A 132 -19.62 -1.23 11.41
CA GLY A 132 -19.48 0.22 11.64
C GLY A 132 -20.79 0.96 11.89
N ILE A 133 -21.93 0.26 11.97
CA ILE A 133 -23.24 0.88 12.17
C ILE A 133 -23.30 1.70 13.47
N ASP A 134 -22.78 1.19 14.58
CA ASP A 134 -22.92 1.90 15.86
C ASP A 134 -21.99 3.13 15.93
N PHE A 135 -20.81 3.07 15.30
CA PHE A 135 -19.91 4.22 15.10
C PHE A 135 -20.60 5.30 14.26
N LEU A 136 -21.14 4.94 13.10
CA LEU A 136 -21.81 5.88 12.20
C LEU A 136 -23.03 6.51 12.88
N ARG A 137 -23.88 5.72 13.54
CA ARG A 137 -25.02 6.24 14.32
C ARG A 137 -24.54 7.20 15.40
N SER A 138 -23.56 6.81 16.21
CA SER A 138 -23.03 7.67 17.27
C SER A 138 -22.46 8.98 16.72
N LEU A 139 -21.76 8.95 15.59
CA LEU A 139 -21.20 10.12 14.95
C LEU A 139 -22.29 11.04 14.37
N PHE A 140 -23.25 10.48 13.62
CA PHE A 140 -24.32 11.27 13.00
C PHE A 140 -25.33 11.81 14.02
N ASP A 141 -25.59 11.12 15.13
CA ASP A 141 -26.41 11.64 16.23
C ASP A 141 -25.77 12.90 16.84
N LYS A 142 -24.44 12.91 16.97
CA LYS A 142 -23.70 14.10 17.47
C LYS A 142 -23.69 15.23 16.48
N LEU A 143 -23.42 14.93 15.21
CA LEU A 143 -23.36 15.93 14.16
C LEU A 143 -24.73 16.57 13.92
N SER A 144 -25.81 15.79 13.93
CA SER A 144 -27.17 16.31 13.76
C SER A 144 -27.68 17.11 14.96
N GLY A 145 -27.19 16.81 16.17
CA GLY A 145 -27.51 17.57 17.39
C GLY A 145 -26.62 18.80 17.64
N SER A 146 -25.68 19.12 16.75
CA SER A 146 -24.73 20.23 16.93
C SER A 146 -25.15 21.46 16.14
N ASP A 147 -25.21 22.62 16.81
CA ASP A 147 -25.37 23.93 16.14
C ASP A 147 -24.04 24.50 15.60
N ASP A 148 -22.91 23.86 15.95
CA ASP A 148 -21.56 24.32 15.59
C ASP A 148 -21.03 23.74 14.27
N LEU A 149 -21.56 22.58 13.85
CA LEU A 149 -21.08 21.82 12.70
C LEU A 149 -22.24 21.47 11.77
N ASN A 150 -22.01 21.58 10.46
CA ASN A 150 -23.00 21.21 9.46
C ASN A 150 -22.50 20.04 8.63
N VAL A 151 -23.32 19.01 8.48
CA VAL A 151 -23.09 17.95 7.50
C VAL A 151 -23.70 18.38 6.17
N VAL A 152 -22.87 18.47 5.14
CA VAL A 152 -23.28 18.89 3.80
C VAL A 152 -22.66 17.98 2.76
N THR A 153 -23.36 17.81 1.64
CA THR A 153 -22.75 17.27 0.43
C THR A 153 -21.85 18.33 -0.21
N TYR A 154 -20.84 17.90 -0.97
CA TYR A 154 -19.98 18.80 -1.74
C TYR A 154 -20.79 19.72 -2.67
N ARG A 155 -21.86 19.21 -3.29
CA ARG A 155 -22.76 20.01 -4.13
C ARG A 155 -23.49 21.10 -3.34
N GLU A 156 -23.98 20.79 -2.14
CA GLU A 156 -24.63 21.82 -1.30
C GLU A 156 -23.64 22.89 -0.83
N TYR A 157 -22.42 22.50 -0.48
CA TYR A 157 -21.36 23.44 -0.14
C TYR A 157 -21.08 24.41 -1.31
N MET A 158 -20.92 23.87 -2.53
CA MET A 158 -20.72 24.67 -3.75
C MET A 158 -21.91 25.56 -4.11
N ASN A 159 -23.15 25.15 -3.77
CA ASN A 159 -24.38 25.88 -4.09
C ASN A 159 -24.79 26.93 -3.03
N GLY A 160 -23.84 27.40 -2.22
CA GLY A 160 -24.04 28.57 -1.34
C GLY A 160 -24.18 28.27 0.14
N LYS A 161 -23.97 27.02 0.59
CA LYS A 161 -23.72 26.74 2.01
C LYS A 161 -22.27 27.05 2.43
N GLY A 162 -21.34 27.17 1.49
CA GLY A 162 -19.94 27.53 1.72
C GLY A 162 -19.56 28.94 1.26
N LYS A 163 -18.26 29.20 1.19
CA LYS A 163 -17.68 30.45 0.69
C LYS A 163 -18.03 30.69 -0.79
N LYS A 164 -18.18 31.96 -1.18
CA LYS A 164 -18.52 32.34 -2.57
C LYS A 164 -17.33 32.45 -3.52
N SER A 165 -16.11 32.44 -3.00
CA SER A 165 -14.88 32.61 -3.78
C SER A 165 -13.82 31.65 -3.29
N PHE A 166 -13.24 30.91 -4.21
CA PHE A 166 -12.23 29.90 -3.95
C PHE A 166 -10.85 30.35 -4.44
N PRO A 167 -9.77 30.00 -3.73
CA PRO A 167 -8.42 30.23 -4.22
C PRO A 167 -8.21 29.50 -5.55
N VAL A 168 -7.39 30.10 -6.42
CA VAL A 168 -7.04 29.49 -7.70
C VAL A 168 -5.82 28.61 -7.52
N LEU A 169 -5.92 27.35 -7.96
CA LEU A 169 -4.79 26.46 -8.10
C LEU A 169 -4.35 26.48 -9.57
N GLU A 170 -3.25 27.19 -9.85
CA GLU A 170 -2.73 27.39 -11.21
C GLU A 170 -2.08 26.14 -11.79
N SER A 171 -1.50 25.30 -10.93
CA SER A 171 -0.83 24.07 -11.34
C SER A 171 -0.97 22.98 -10.28
N ILE A 172 -0.86 21.72 -10.72
CA ILE A 172 -0.79 20.57 -9.83
C ILE A 172 0.34 19.65 -10.28
N LYS A 173 0.99 18.97 -9.35
CA LYS A 173 1.95 17.91 -9.69
C LYS A 173 1.21 16.58 -9.80
N PRO A 174 1.57 15.71 -10.77
CA PRO A 174 0.99 14.38 -10.86
C PRO A 174 1.20 13.61 -9.54
N GLY A 175 0.12 13.07 -8.98
CA GLY A 175 0.16 12.40 -7.69
C GLY A 175 -1.16 11.74 -7.33
N SER A 176 -1.08 10.79 -6.40
CA SER A 176 -2.20 10.04 -5.83
C SER A 176 -2.37 10.38 -4.36
N TRP A 177 -3.36 9.74 -3.73
CA TRP A 177 -3.51 9.80 -2.28
C TRP A 177 -2.48 8.99 -1.46
N ILE A 178 -1.58 8.25 -2.12
CA ILE A 178 -0.46 7.55 -1.49
C ILE A 178 0.83 8.29 -1.83
N ASP A 179 1.52 8.77 -0.80
CA ASP A 179 2.79 9.55 -0.87
C ASP A 179 2.71 10.84 -1.73
N GLY A 180 1.52 11.21 -2.23
CA GLY A 180 1.36 12.26 -3.24
C GLY A 180 2.06 11.94 -4.57
N THR A 181 2.32 10.67 -4.90
CA THR A 181 3.05 10.27 -6.13
C THR A 181 2.33 9.15 -6.87
N PHE A 182 2.81 8.79 -8.07
CA PHE A 182 2.37 7.60 -8.79
C PHE A 182 3.30 6.39 -8.60
N ARG A 183 4.22 6.43 -7.63
CA ARG A 183 5.23 5.39 -7.43
C ARG A 183 4.61 3.99 -7.32
N ILE A 184 3.45 3.86 -6.65
CA ILE A 184 2.78 2.57 -6.46
C ILE A 184 2.32 1.92 -7.78
N TRP A 185 1.99 2.71 -8.82
CA TRP A 185 1.46 2.18 -10.09
C TRP A 185 2.37 2.43 -11.30
N PHE A 186 3.46 3.16 -11.10
CA PHE A 186 4.45 3.54 -12.10
C PHE A 186 5.80 3.87 -11.46
N GLY A 187 6.33 2.94 -10.66
CA GLY A 187 7.59 3.13 -9.94
C GLY A 187 8.62 2.04 -10.21
N GLN A 188 8.16 0.85 -10.57
CA GLN A 188 9.00 -0.34 -10.68
C GLN A 188 9.10 -0.85 -12.12
N GLN A 189 10.10 -1.71 -12.35
CA GLN A 189 10.35 -2.29 -13.68
C GLN A 189 9.14 -3.05 -14.22
N GLU A 190 8.39 -3.71 -13.33
CA GLU A 190 7.20 -4.48 -13.67
C GLU A 190 6.06 -3.58 -14.15
N ASP A 191 5.83 -2.45 -13.47
CA ASP A 191 4.87 -1.43 -13.90
C ASP A 191 5.20 -0.92 -15.29
N PHE A 192 6.47 -0.55 -15.52
CA PHE A 192 6.92 -0.04 -16.80
C PHE A 192 6.73 -1.07 -17.92
N ALA A 193 6.98 -2.36 -17.64
CA ALA A 193 6.77 -3.43 -18.60
C ALA A 193 5.28 -3.61 -18.94
N ALA A 194 4.41 -3.63 -17.93
CA ALA A 194 2.95 -3.72 -18.10
C ALA A 194 2.39 -2.53 -18.89
N TRP A 195 2.72 -1.29 -18.49
CA TRP A 195 2.29 -0.08 -19.20
C TRP A 195 2.80 -0.02 -20.64
N LYS A 196 4.01 -0.53 -20.91
CA LYS A 196 4.56 -0.58 -22.27
C LYS A 196 3.72 -1.46 -23.20
N TYR A 197 3.10 -2.54 -22.70
CA TYR A 197 2.19 -3.34 -23.52
C TYR A 197 0.92 -2.57 -23.90
N ILE A 198 0.32 -1.87 -22.93
CA ILE A 198 -0.86 -1.02 -23.15
C ILE A 198 -0.52 0.10 -24.14
N TYR A 199 0.59 0.81 -23.93
CA TYR A 199 1.05 1.88 -24.80
C TYR A 199 1.23 1.43 -26.26
N LYS A 200 1.89 0.28 -26.47
CA LYS A 200 2.08 -0.28 -27.82
C LYS A 200 0.75 -0.60 -28.52
N LEU A 201 -0.20 -1.18 -27.78
CA LEU A 201 -1.53 -1.48 -28.31
C LEU A 201 -2.30 -0.21 -28.68
N LYS A 202 -2.28 0.82 -27.83
CA LYS A 202 -2.97 2.08 -28.11
C LYS A 202 -2.37 2.79 -29.33
N ASN A 203 -1.05 2.81 -29.47
CA ASN A 203 -0.40 3.35 -30.68
C ASN A 203 -0.75 2.54 -31.93
N LEU A 204 -0.72 1.20 -31.86
CA LEU A 204 -1.11 0.35 -32.98
C LEU A 204 -2.55 0.64 -33.43
N ILE A 205 -3.47 0.83 -32.48
CA ILE A 205 -4.85 1.21 -32.78
C ILE A 205 -4.89 2.58 -33.46
N TYR A 206 -4.21 3.58 -32.89
CA TYR A 206 -4.19 4.93 -33.44
C TYR A 206 -3.63 4.97 -34.87
N ASP A 207 -2.55 4.24 -35.13
CA ASP A 207 -1.84 4.29 -36.41
C ASP A 207 -2.55 3.51 -37.52
N ARG A 208 -3.24 2.41 -37.20
CA ARG A 208 -3.73 1.43 -38.19
C ARG A 208 -5.20 1.06 -38.11
N TYR A 209 -5.85 1.26 -36.97
CA TYR A 209 -7.19 0.75 -36.71
C TYR A 209 -8.14 1.81 -36.15
N ILE A 210 -7.80 3.10 -36.29
CA ILE A 210 -8.59 4.21 -35.74
C ILE A 210 -10.05 4.12 -36.21
N ASP A 211 -10.98 4.24 -35.27
CA ASP A 211 -12.43 4.23 -35.47
C ASP A 211 -12.99 3.01 -36.23
N THR A 212 -12.39 1.83 -36.02
CA THR A 212 -12.88 0.56 -36.59
C THR A 212 -13.63 -0.29 -35.56
N ASP A 213 -14.56 -1.14 -35.99
CA ASP A 213 -15.22 -2.13 -35.12
C ASP A 213 -14.23 -3.04 -34.39
N LYS A 214 -13.10 -3.36 -35.03
CA LYS A 214 -12.00 -4.12 -34.43
C LYS A 214 -11.35 -3.36 -33.28
N SER A 215 -11.06 -2.06 -33.48
CA SER A 215 -10.52 -1.21 -32.42
C SER A 215 -11.46 -1.05 -31.24
N SER A 216 -12.77 -0.93 -31.46
CA SER A 216 -13.75 -0.81 -30.37
C SER A 216 -13.71 -2.02 -29.44
N LYS A 217 -13.66 -3.24 -29.98
CA LYS A 217 -13.53 -4.47 -29.19
C LYS A 217 -12.16 -4.59 -28.53
N ALA A 218 -11.09 -4.23 -29.23
CA ALA A 218 -9.74 -4.24 -28.64
C ALA A 218 -9.63 -3.25 -27.47
N LEU A 219 -10.26 -2.08 -27.58
CA LEU A 219 -10.29 -1.06 -26.53
C LEU A 219 -11.02 -1.53 -25.27
N GLU A 220 -12.03 -2.41 -25.36
CA GLU A 220 -12.66 -3.01 -24.18
C GLU A 220 -11.65 -3.83 -23.35
N TYR A 221 -10.85 -4.68 -24.00
CA TYR A 221 -9.79 -5.43 -23.31
C TYR A 221 -8.67 -4.54 -22.79
N ILE A 222 -8.32 -3.47 -23.52
CA ILE A 222 -7.34 -2.48 -23.04
C ILE A 222 -7.86 -1.78 -21.79
N ARG A 223 -9.13 -1.37 -21.74
CA ARG A 223 -9.73 -0.74 -20.56
C ARG A 223 -9.70 -1.65 -19.33
N ILE A 224 -9.90 -2.97 -19.52
CA ILE A 224 -9.73 -3.94 -18.43
C ILE A 224 -8.28 -3.94 -17.97
N ALA A 225 -7.31 -4.00 -18.89
CA ALA A 225 -5.88 -3.98 -18.56
C ALA A 225 -5.39 -2.64 -17.96
N GLU A 226 -6.11 -1.54 -18.20
CA GLU A 226 -5.83 -0.22 -17.59
C GLU A 226 -6.30 -0.10 -16.14
N GLY A 227 -6.94 -1.13 -15.57
CA GLY A 227 -7.30 -1.15 -14.15
C GLY A 227 -6.07 -1.00 -13.24
N SER A 228 -6.13 -0.08 -12.29
CA SER A 228 -5.02 0.20 -11.37
C SER A 228 -4.66 -1.00 -10.48
N ASP A 229 -5.63 -1.89 -10.21
CA ASP A 229 -5.44 -3.11 -9.41
C ASP A 229 -4.35 -4.04 -9.95
N TRP A 230 -4.15 -4.11 -11.28
CA TRP A 230 -3.05 -4.93 -11.83
C TRP A 230 -1.70 -4.41 -11.37
N PHE A 231 -1.54 -3.09 -11.38
CA PHE A 231 -0.31 -2.39 -11.03
C PHE A 231 -0.10 -2.32 -9.52
N TRP A 232 -1.18 -2.34 -8.73
CA TRP A 232 -1.08 -2.48 -7.27
C TRP A 232 -0.27 -3.70 -6.84
N TRP A 233 -0.39 -4.81 -7.58
CA TRP A 233 0.31 -6.06 -7.32
C TRP A 233 1.66 -6.20 -8.03
N TYR A 234 2.00 -5.29 -8.94
CA TYR A 234 3.34 -5.24 -9.54
C TYR A 234 4.29 -4.43 -8.65
N GLY A 235 5.58 -4.78 -8.68
CA GLY A 235 6.57 -4.14 -7.82
C GLY A 235 6.74 -4.78 -6.43
N ASP A 236 7.63 -4.19 -5.62
CA ASP A 236 8.03 -4.76 -4.32
C ASP A 236 7.18 -4.21 -3.16
N GLU A 237 6.31 -3.24 -3.45
CA GLU A 237 5.50 -2.52 -2.47
C GLU A 237 4.40 -3.40 -1.86
N HIS A 238 3.79 -4.28 -2.65
CA HIS A 238 2.70 -5.15 -2.22
C HIS A 238 2.91 -6.60 -2.65
N PHE A 239 2.33 -7.49 -1.86
CA PHE A 239 2.39 -8.93 -2.09
C PHE A 239 0.99 -9.51 -2.22
N THR A 240 0.84 -10.49 -3.10
CA THR A 240 -0.34 -11.34 -3.19
C THR A 240 0.07 -12.77 -3.51
N ALA A 241 -0.58 -13.74 -2.87
CA ALA A 241 -0.40 -15.15 -3.17
C ALA A 241 -0.89 -15.52 -4.59
N ASN A 242 -1.76 -14.68 -5.17
CA ASN A 242 -2.38 -14.92 -6.48
C ASN A 242 -1.66 -14.19 -7.62
N LEU A 243 -0.38 -13.82 -7.44
CA LEU A 243 0.36 -12.99 -8.40
C LEU A 243 0.41 -13.64 -9.79
N LEU A 244 0.55 -14.97 -9.84
CA LEU A 244 0.52 -15.74 -11.09
C LEU A 244 -0.82 -15.59 -11.82
N GLU A 245 -1.93 -15.69 -11.10
CA GLU A 245 -3.28 -15.56 -11.64
C GLU A 245 -3.53 -14.13 -12.13
N PHE A 246 -3.18 -13.12 -11.33
CA PHE A 246 -3.31 -11.71 -11.70
C PHE A 246 -2.52 -11.39 -12.96
N ASP A 247 -1.24 -11.76 -13.01
CA ASP A 247 -0.38 -11.55 -14.18
C ASP A 247 -0.89 -12.28 -15.42
N LYS A 248 -1.33 -13.53 -15.27
CA LYS A 248 -1.90 -14.32 -16.37
C LYS A 248 -3.18 -13.67 -16.92
N LEU A 249 -4.04 -13.15 -16.05
CA LEU A 249 -5.26 -12.45 -16.45
C LEU A 249 -4.94 -11.13 -17.17
N PHE A 250 -4.02 -10.33 -16.62
CA PHE A 250 -3.53 -9.11 -17.27
C PHE A 250 -3.01 -9.41 -18.68
N ARG A 251 -2.06 -10.34 -18.81
CA ARG A 251 -1.48 -10.72 -20.11
C ARG A 251 -2.53 -11.28 -21.05
N LYS A 252 -3.51 -12.04 -20.56
CA LYS A 252 -4.63 -12.54 -21.37
C LYS A 252 -5.44 -11.39 -21.97
N ASN A 253 -5.76 -10.35 -21.21
CA ASN A 253 -6.45 -9.16 -21.74
C ASN A 253 -5.64 -8.48 -22.85
N ILE A 254 -4.33 -8.31 -22.66
CA ILE A 254 -3.44 -7.77 -23.70
C ILE A 254 -3.47 -8.66 -24.96
N LYS A 255 -3.37 -9.99 -24.82
CA LYS A 255 -3.44 -10.94 -25.95
C LYS A 255 -4.79 -10.90 -26.66
N MET A 256 -5.89 -10.76 -25.93
CA MET A 256 -7.24 -10.63 -26.50
C MET A 256 -7.38 -9.35 -27.32
N ALA A 257 -6.81 -8.23 -26.86
CA ALA A 257 -6.79 -6.99 -27.63
C ALA A 257 -6.07 -7.15 -28.99
N TYR A 258 -4.90 -7.81 -29.03
CA TYR A 258 -4.22 -8.14 -30.29
C TYR A 258 -5.08 -9.02 -31.21
N SER A 259 -5.70 -10.06 -30.64
CA SER A 259 -6.59 -10.97 -31.37
C SER A 259 -7.78 -10.24 -32.02
N CYS A 260 -8.40 -9.28 -31.33
CA CYS A 260 -9.48 -8.46 -31.88
C CYS A 260 -9.03 -7.64 -33.12
N LEU A 261 -7.78 -7.20 -33.16
CA LEU A 261 -7.21 -6.47 -34.30
C LEU A 261 -6.80 -7.41 -35.46
N GLY A 262 -6.73 -8.72 -35.20
CA GLY A 262 -6.17 -9.73 -36.11
C GLY A 262 -4.65 -9.68 -36.19
N GLU A 263 -4.00 -9.25 -35.11
CA GLU A 263 -2.55 -9.11 -34.97
C GLU A 263 -2.02 -10.18 -34.03
N ASP A 264 -0.79 -10.64 -34.26
CA ASP A 264 -0.14 -11.61 -33.38
C ASP A 264 0.40 -10.90 -32.12
N PRO A 265 0.09 -11.38 -30.91
CA PRO A 265 0.63 -10.79 -29.70
C PRO A 265 2.16 -10.98 -29.63
N PRO A 266 2.91 -10.02 -29.06
CA PRO A 266 4.35 -10.16 -28.86
C PRO A 266 4.70 -11.43 -28.07
N LYS A 267 5.68 -12.20 -28.55
CA LYS A 267 6.16 -13.43 -27.87
C LYS A 267 6.57 -13.21 -26.42
N SER A 268 6.94 -11.99 -26.03
CA SER A 268 7.27 -11.64 -24.65
C SER A 268 6.09 -11.79 -23.68
N LEU A 269 4.84 -11.79 -24.15
CA LEU A 269 3.64 -12.05 -23.33
C LEU A 269 3.44 -13.54 -22.98
N GLU A 270 4.25 -14.43 -23.53
CA GLU A 270 4.28 -15.84 -23.10
C GLU A 270 4.99 -16.01 -21.76
N LYS A 271 5.81 -15.04 -21.35
CA LYS A 271 6.46 -15.00 -20.05
C LYS A 271 5.70 -14.08 -19.10
N GLU A 272 5.82 -14.36 -17.81
CA GLU A 272 5.35 -13.52 -16.72
C GLU A 272 6.00 -12.13 -16.80
N ILE A 273 5.26 -11.09 -16.43
CA ILE A 273 5.78 -9.71 -16.44
C ILE A 273 6.67 -9.47 -15.21
N PHE A 274 6.32 -10.10 -14.10
CA PHE A 274 7.00 -9.93 -12.83
C PHE A 274 8.28 -10.78 -12.73
N SER A 275 9.22 -10.36 -11.90
CA SER A 275 10.47 -11.08 -11.68
C SER A 275 10.21 -12.46 -11.07
N PRO A 276 10.89 -13.53 -11.51
CA PRO A 276 10.84 -14.84 -10.84
C PRO A 276 11.25 -14.78 -9.36
N GLU A 277 11.95 -13.73 -8.93
CA GLU A 277 12.25 -13.47 -7.51
C GLU A 277 11.02 -13.14 -6.68
N ARG A 278 9.89 -12.80 -7.30
CA ARG A 278 8.60 -12.63 -6.62
C ARG A 278 7.83 -13.95 -6.45
N LEU A 279 8.23 -15.03 -7.14
CA LEU A 279 7.63 -16.38 -7.05
C LEU A 279 8.10 -17.20 -5.84
N VAL A 280 8.71 -16.59 -4.84
CA VAL A 280 9.35 -17.36 -3.74
C VAL A 280 8.32 -17.92 -2.75
N GLN A 281 7.03 -17.94 -3.12
CA GLN A 281 5.93 -18.45 -2.31
C GLN A 281 5.00 -19.26 -3.21
N ALA A 282 4.96 -20.59 -3.03
CA ALA A 282 3.86 -21.41 -3.50
C ALA A 282 3.07 -21.89 -2.27
N ILE A 283 1.75 -21.79 -2.32
CA ILE A 283 0.87 -22.35 -1.30
C ILE A 283 0.44 -23.73 -1.79
N ASP A 284 0.69 -24.77 -0.98
CA ASP A 284 0.11 -26.11 -1.16
C ASP A 284 -0.76 -26.42 0.06
N GLY A 285 -2.08 -26.27 -0.07
CA GLY A 285 -3.00 -26.32 1.07
C GLY A 285 -2.73 -25.20 2.08
N ASP A 286 -2.46 -25.55 3.35
CA ASP A 286 -2.07 -24.60 4.41
C ASP A 286 -0.54 -24.45 4.55
N MET A 287 0.26 -25.11 3.70
CA MET A 287 1.71 -25.09 3.77
C MET A 287 2.32 -24.08 2.79
N LEU A 288 3.21 -23.24 3.34
CA LEU A 288 4.12 -22.43 2.55
C LEU A 288 5.25 -23.32 2.01
N VAL A 289 5.36 -23.43 0.69
CA VAL A 289 6.45 -24.15 0.03
C VAL A 289 7.51 -23.15 -0.42
N LEU A 290 8.63 -23.13 0.29
CA LEU A 290 9.84 -22.41 -0.08
C LEU A 290 10.71 -23.27 -0.99
N ARG A 291 11.02 -22.80 -2.21
CA ARG A 291 11.86 -23.53 -3.18
C ARG A 291 13.19 -22.80 -3.40
N PRO A 292 14.30 -23.26 -2.80
CA PRO A 292 15.63 -22.73 -3.11
C PRO A 292 15.97 -22.92 -4.59
N LYS A 293 16.63 -21.92 -5.19
CA LYS A 293 16.94 -21.87 -6.63
C LYS A 293 18.19 -22.67 -7.01
N SER A 294 19.14 -22.76 -6.09
CA SER A 294 20.40 -23.49 -6.27
C SER A 294 21.01 -23.84 -4.91
N TYR A 295 22.15 -24.54 -4.92
CA TYR A 295 22.97 -24.64 -3.73
C TYR A 295 23.49 -23.27 -3.29
N ILE A 296 23.58 -23.05 -1.98
CA ILE A 296 24.17 -21.87 -1.35
C ILE A 296 25.23 -22.30 -0.34
N ASN A 297 26.20 -21.43 -0.06
CA ASN A 297 27.21 -21.67 0.98
C ASN A 297 27.48 -20.36 1.73
N PRO A 298 26.50 -19.85 2.48
CA PRO A 298 26.63 -18.60 3.21
C PRO A 298 27.64 -18.75 4.36
N ARG A 299 28.30 -17.65 4.71
CA ARG A 299 29.10 -17.59 5.93
C ARG A 299 28.18 -17.29 7.11
N ILE A 300 28.18 -18.15 8.12
CA ILE A 300 27.37 -17.97 9.34
C ILE A 300 28.11 -17.02 10.29
N ASP A 301 27.93 -15.72 10.09
CA ASP A 301 28.53 -14.67 10.93
C ASP A 301 27.52 -13.65 11.47
N GLY A 302 26.24 -13.81 11.14
CA GLY A 302 25.16 -12.97 11.65
C GLY A 302 25.08 -11.61 10.95
N LYS A 303 25.80 -11.42 9.84
CA LYS A 303 25.81 -10.19 9.04
C LYS A 303 25.36 -10.44 7.62
N ILE A 304 24.83 -9.40 7.00
CA ILE A 304 24.65 -9.36 5.55
C ILE A 304 25.96 -8.87 4.93
N THR A 305 26.98 -9.75 4.85
CA THR A 305 28.29 -9.33 4.33
C THR A 305 28.33 -9.23 2.80
N SER A 306 27.51 -10.02 2.12
CA SER A 306 27.38 -9.98 0.67
C SER A 306 25.98 -10.40 0.23
N TYR A 307 25.40 -9.62 -0.69
CA TYR A 307 24.12 -9.95 -1.34
C TYR A 307 24.12 -11.36 -1.97
N TYR A 308 25.28 -11.83 -2.45
CA TYR A 308 25.40 -13.09 -3.16
C TYR A 308 25.33 -14.34 -2.27
N GLU A 309 25.46 -14.22 -0.95
CA GLU A 309 25.51 -15.38 -0.03
C GLU A 309 24.20 -16.16 -0.01
N TRP A 310 23.09 -15.44 -0.12
CA TRP A 310 21.74 -15.99 0.02
C TRP A 310 20.92 -15.94 -1.28
N ILE A 311 21.49 -15.47 -2.40
CA ILE A 311 20.79 -15.26 -3.68
C ILE A 311 20.17 -16.54 -4.26
N GLY A 312 20.79 -17.69 -4.00
CA GLY A 312 20.31 -19.01 -4.41
C GLY A 312 19.29 -19.64 -3.45
N GLY A 313 19.10 -19.06 -2.27
CA GLY A 313 18.17 -19.53 -1.25
C GLY A 313 16.71 -19.16 -1.55
N ALA A 314 15.80 -19.78 -0.82
CA ALA A 314 14.43 -19.31 -0.71
C ALA A 314 14.34 -18.20 0.35
N LYS A 315 13.35 -17.33 0.19
CA LYS A 315 13.04 -16.19 1.03
C LYS A 315 11.54 -16.12 1.24
N PHE A 316 11.11 -16.39 2.46
CA PHE A 316 9.82 -15.98 2.94
C PHE A 316 9.91 -14.56 3.47
N VAL A 317 9.10 -13.66 2.94
CA VAL A 317 8.81 -12.40 3.63
C VAL A 317 7.53 -12.66 4.40
N GLN A 318 7.51 -12.31 5.68
CA GLN A 318 6.25 -12.35 6.41
C GLN A 318 5.30 -11.35 5.74
N SER A 319 4.41 -11.85 4.89
CA SER A 319 3.24 -11.08 4.51
C SER A 319 2.32 -11.09 5.73
N PRO A 320 1.80 -9.95 6.17
CA PRO A 320 0.56 -9.95 6.93
C PRO A 320 -0.43 -10.84 6.17
N LYS A 321 -1.20 -11.69 6.88
CA LYS A 321 -2.35 -12.34 6.25
C LYS A 321 -3.31 -11.22 5.84
N PHE A 322 -3.16 -10.75 4.62
CA PHE A 322 -4.03 -9.76 4.01
C PHE A 322 -5.20 -10.51 3.35
N GLY A 323 -6.36 -10.49 3.99
CA GLY A 323 -7.47 -9.84 3.29
C GLY A 323 -7.09 -8.36 3.22
N SER A 324 -7.27 -7.74 2.06
CA SER A 324 -6.75 -6.48 1.51
C SER A 324 -6.08 -5.43 2.44
N MET A 325 -6.35 -5.36 3.76
CA MET A 325 -6.01 -4.23 4.62
C MET A 325 -5.75 -4.52 6.12
N HIS A 326 -4.89 -5.48 6.46
CA HIS A 326 -4.37 -5.61 7.83
C HIS A 326 -2.94 -5.06 7.98
N ARG A 327 -2.77 -3.98 8.75
CA ARG A 327 -1.64 -3.94 9.70
C ARG A 327 -1.94 -4.99 10.77
N ALA A 328 -1.75 -6.26 10.45
CA ALA A 328 -1.31 -7.19 11.48
C ALA A 328 0.02 -6.61 11.93
N GLY A 329 0.20 -6.36 13.24
CA GLY A 329 1.45 -5.82 13.75
C GLY A 329 2.61 -6.56 13.09
N PHE A 330 3.60 -5.82 12.59
CA PHE A 330 4.80 -6.44 12.05
C PHE A 330 5.29 -7.41 13.13
N GLY A 331 5.32 -8.69 12.82
CA GLY A 331 6.02 -9.62 13.68
C GLY A 331 7.46 -9.12 13.84
N ILE A 332 8.14 -9.58 14.88
CA ILE A 332 9.56 -9.26 15.10
C ILE A 332 10.45 -9.66 13.91
N ILE A 333 9.97 -10.55 13.02
CA ILE A 333 10.65 -11.04 11.83
C ILE A 333 10.20 -10.26 10.60
N SER A 334 11.14 -9.74 9.81
CA SER A 334 10.88 -9.14 8.51
C SER A 334 10.94 -10.17 7.38
N SER A 335 11.90 -11.09 7.43
CA SER A 335 11.98 -12.20 6.47
C SER A 335 12.73 -13.40 7.03
N LEU A 336 12.41 -14.58 6.49
CA LEU A 336 13.06 -15.86 6.73
C LEU A 336 13.67 -16.33 5.42
N TYR A 337 14.94 -16.71 5.43
CA TYR A 337 15.62 -17.34 4.32
C TYR A 337 15.93 -18.79 4.66
N ALA A 338 15.86 -19.66 3.65
CA ALA A 338 16.21 -21.06 3.77
C ALA A 338 16.94 -21.53 2.51
N GLY A 339 17.99 -22.31 2.65
CA GLY A 339 18.71 -22.89 1.52
C GLY A 339 19.53 -24.09 1.95
N TYR A 340 20.20 -24.73 1.01
CA TYR A 340 21.01 -25.92 1.30
C TYR A 340 22.19 -26.02 0.34
N ASP A 341 23.20 -26.79 0.71
CA ASP A 341 24.19 -27.36 -0.20
C ASP A 341 24.09 -28.90 -0.20
N ARG A 342 25.17 -29.59 -0.58
CA ARG A 342 25.20 -31.06 -0.60
C ARG A 342 25.11 -31.70 0.78
N ASN A 343 25.54 -30.99 1.82
CA ASN A 343 25.77 -31.54 3.16
C ASN A 343 25.10 -30.73 4.27
N THR A 344 24.65 -29.51 4.00
CA THR A 344 24.21 -28.56 5.02
C THR A 344 22.93 -27.84 4.60
N PHE A 345 22.00 -27.71 5.53
CA PHE A 345 20.83 -26.83 5.45
C PHE A 345 21.11 -25.54 6.21
N PHE A 346 20.69 -24.41 5.66
CA PHE A 346 20.94 -23.08 6.19
C PHE A 346 19.63 -22.33 6.40
N VAL A 347 19.54 -21.63 7.52
CA VAL A 347 18.42 -20.74 7.85
C VAL A 347 18.96 -19.37 8.22
N ARG A 348 18.24 -18.33 7.79
CA ARG A 348 18.49 -16.96 8.23
C ARG A 348 17.19 -16.25 8.56
N ILE A 349 17.20 -15.44 9.61
CA ILE A 349 16.07 -14.61 10.03
C ILE A 349 16.52 -13.15 10.07
N ASP A 350 15.81 -12.31 9.34
CA ASP A 350 15.93 -10.86 9.40
C ASP A 350 14.84 -10.33 10.33
N PHE A 351 15.21 -9.37 11.18
CA PHE A 351 14.30 -8.74 12.15
C PHE A 351 13.81 -7.38 11.65
N GLN A 352 12.75 -6.86 12.28
CA GLN A 352 12.34 -5.47 12.10
C GLN A 352 13.31 -4.54 12.84
N GLY A 353 13.62 -3.38 12.24
CA GLY A 353 14.70 -2.50 12.73
C GLY A 353 14.54 -2.01 14.17
N ASP A 354 13.31 -1.79 14.62
CA ASP A 354 13.03 -1.33 15.99
C ASP A 354 13.24 -2.46 17.03
N THR A 355 12.99 -3.71 16.65
CA THR A 355 13.13 -4.89 17.54
C THR A 355 14.56 -5.07 18.05
N LEU A 356 15.55 -4.70 17.24
CA LEU A 356 16.97 -4.82 17.60
C LEU A 356 17.41 -3.79 18.67
N ASN A 357 16.59 -2.77 18.93
CA ASN A 357 16.91 -1.69 19.88
C ASN A 357 16.19 -1.83 21.22
N GLU A 358 15.38 -2.87 21.40
CA GLU A 358 14.63 -3.12 22.64
C GLU A 358 15.45 -3.96 23.64
N SER A 359 15.24 -3.74 24.95
CA SER A 359 15.79 -4.61 26.00
C SER A 359 14.96 -5.89 26.15
N ALA A 360 14.80 -6.63 25.06
CA ALA A 360 14.05 -7.87 24.99
C ALA A 360 14.99 -9.05 24.68
N VAL A 361 14.63 -10.24 25.13
CA VAL A 361 15.28 -11.49 24.73
C VAL A 361 14.39 -12.15 23.69
N ILE A 362 14.98 -12.59 22.58
CA ILE A 362 14.26 -13.26 21.49
C ILE A 362 14.55 -14.75 21.57
N GLU A 363 13.51 -15.56 21.77
CA GLU A 363 13.59 -17.02 21.67
C GLU A 363 13.19 -17.45 20.25
N ILE A 364 14.03 -18.27 19.62
CA ILE A 364 13.77 -18.86 18.30
C ILE A 364 13.70 -20.37 18.44
N LYS A 365 12.60 -20.96 17.99
CA LYS A 365 12.37 -22.40 18.02
C LYS A 365 12.14 -22.90 16.60
N PHE A 366 12.92 -23.90 16.19
CA PHE A 366 12.73 -24.58 14.92
C PHE A 366 12.45 -26.05 15.16
N ASP A 367 11.42 -26.55 14.47
CA ASP A 367 11.21 -27.98 14.29
C ASP A 367 11.60 -28.30 12.85
N ILE A 368 12.65 -29.10 12.68
CA ILE A 368 13.11 -29.55 11.36
C ILE A 368 13.05 -31.08 11.36
N ASN A 369 12.09 -31.63 10.62
CA ASN A 369 11.67 -33.03 10.72
C ASN A 369 11.35 -33.41 12.17
N ASP A 370 12.00 -34.45 12.71
CA ASP A 370 11.79 -34.93 14.09
C ASP A 370 12.73 -34.28 15.12
N ASN A 371 13.53 -33.27 14.73
CA ASN A 371 14.47 -32.60 15.61
C ASN A 371 13.97 -31.21 16.02
N HIS A 372 14.13 -30.89 17.30
CA HIS A 372 13.84 -29.59 17.89
C HIS A 372 15.13 -28.80 18.12
N PHE A 373 15.10 -27.50 17.84
CA PHE A 373 16.21 -26.58 18.07
C PHE A 373 15.69 -25.30 18.73
N GLU A 374 16.39 -24.84 19.77
CA GLU A 374 16.02 -23.65 20.52
C GLU A 374 17.23 -22.72 20.71
N TYR A 375 17.02 -21.44 20.42
CA TYR A 375 18.03 -20.39 20.50
C TYR A 375 17.51 -19.21 21.32
N GLU A 376 18.41 -18.60 22.10
CA GLU A 376 18.17 -17.36 22.83
C GLU A 376 19.07 -16.26 22.24
N ILE A 377 18.48 -15.13 21.85
CA ILE A 377 19.18 -13.97 21.31
C ILE A 377 19.02 -12.77 22.26
N ASP A 378 20.14 -12.11 22.55
CA ASP A 378 20.21 -10.79 23.18
C ASP A 378 20.58 -9.76 22.10
N PRO A 379 19.60 -8.99 21.57
CA PRO A 379 19.81 -8.04 20.48
C PRO A 379 20.79 -6.92 20.84
N LEU A 380 20.71 -6.40 22.07
CA LEU A 380 21.56 -5.30 22.54
C LEU A 380 23.01 -5.71 22.67
N ARG A 381 23.25 -6.94 23.15
CA ARG A 381 24.62 -7.46 23.30
C ARG A 381 25.14 -8.16 22.05
N LYS A 382 24.28 -8.40 21.06
CA LYS A 382 24.59 -9.16 19.83
C LYS A 382 25.13 -10.55 20.16
N ILE A 383 24.42 -11.27 21.04
CA ILE A 383 24.79 -12.60 21.50
C ILE A 383 23.67 -13.59 21.15
N VAL A 384 24.05 -14.76 20.65
CA VAL A 384 23.16 -15.92 20.49
C VAL A 384 23.67 -17.08 21.35
N LYS A 385 22.75 -17.79 22.00
CA LYS A 385 23.02 -19.03 22.74
C LYS A 385 22.14 -20.15 22.21
N ILE A 386 22.71 -21.35 22.13
CA ILE A 386 21.98 -22.57 21.82
C ILE A 386 21.43 -23.12 23.14
N ILE A 387 20.11 -23.24 23.24
CA ILE A 387 19.39 -23.79 24.39
C ILE A 387 19.14 -25.28 24.18
N ASP A 388 18.70 -25.65 22.97
CA ASP A 388 18.56 -27.04 22.51
C ASP A 388 19.09 -27.16 21.07
N SER A 389 19.78 -28.25 20.78
CA SER A 389 20.33 -28.55 19.45
C SER A 389 19.82 -29.86 18.86
N GLY A 390 18.90 -30.56 19.53
CA GLY A 390 18.34 -31.84 19.09
C GLY A 390 19.15 -33.06 19.56
N GLU A 391 18.51 -34.21 19.67
CA GLU A 391 19.08 -35.42 20.29
C GLU A 391 20.32 -35.98 19.56
N LYS A 392 20.47 -35.71 18.25
CA LYS A 392 21.56 -36.21 17.39
C LYS A 392 22.71 -35.22 17.18
N SER A 393 22.74 -34.11 17.91
CA SER A 393 23.39 -32.87 17.47
C SER A 393 24.91 -32.77 17.62
N GLY A 394 25.54 -33.53 18.51
CA GLY A 394 27.00 -33.61 18.66
C GLY A 394 27.81 -32.34 18.34
N ASN A 395 27.44 -31.16 18.86
CA ASN A 395 28.07 -29.84 18.59
C ASN A 395 28.23 -29.46 17.09
N GLN A 396 27.44 -30.01 16.17
CA GLN A 396 27.62 -29.80 14.73
C GLN A 396 26.84 -28.60 14.16
N VAL A 397 25.95 -28.00 14.96
CA VAL A 397 25.18 -26.81 14.58
C VAL A 397 26.03 -25.56 14.80
N VAL A 398 26.13 -24.71 13.77
CA VAL A 398 26.79 -23.41 13.88
C VAL A 398 25.72 -22.33 13.75
N CYS A 399 25.69 -21.37 14.68
CA CYS A 399 24.81 -20.21 14.63
C CYS A 399 25.56 -18.92 14.94
N ALA A 400 25.06 -17.80 14.40
CA ALA A 400 25.58 -16.47 14.66
C ALA A 400 24.45 -15.44 14.67
N PHE A 401 24.69 -14.32 15.35
CA PHE A 401 23.78 -13.19 15.38
C PHE A 401 24.54 -11.88 15.54
N GLU A 402 24.32 -10.93 14.63
CA GLU A 402 24.82 -9.55 14.76
C GLU A 402 23.80 -8.50 14.27
N ASP A 403 23.36 -8.62 13.02
CA ASP A 403 22.25 -7.84 12.44
C ASP A 403 21.10 -8.75 11.98
N VAL A 404 21.43 -10.01 11.67
CA VAL A 404 20.52 -11.10 11.31
C VAL A 404 20.88 -12.34 12.13
N PHE A 405 19.91 -13.22 12.35
CA PHE A 405 20.20 -14.55 12.90
C PHE A 405 20.50 -15.51 11.74
N GLU A 406 21.57 -16.29 11.87
CA GLU A 406 21.93 -17.32 10.90
C GLU A 406 22.26 -18.63 11.61
N ALA A 407 21.84 -19.75 11.03
CA ALA A 407 22.17 -21.08 11.52
C ALA A 407 22.41 -22.06 10.38
N SER A 408 23.28 -23.04 10.63
CA SER A 408 23.58 -24.13 9.72
C SER A 408 23.44 -25.48 10.41
N TYR A 409 22.86 -26.43 9.69
CA TYR A 409 22.47 -27.76 10.16
C TYR A 409 23.00 -28.80 9.18
N PRO A 410 23.88 -29.73 9.59
CA PRO A 410 24.26 -30.85 8.75
C PRO A 410 23.03 -31.67 8.33
N LEU A 411 22.88 -31.93 7.03
CA LEU A 411 21.76 -32.68 6.47
C LEU A 411 21.68 -34.11 7.01
N GLN A 412 22.80 -34.69 7.45
CA GLN A 412 22.83 -36.02 8.10
C GLN A 412 22.05 -36.08 9.43
N MET A 413 21.65 -34.94 10.00
CA MET A 413 20.80 -34.88 11.18
C MET A 413 19.32 -35.17 10.86
N PHE A 414 18.95 -35.06 9.57
CA PHE A 414 17.62 -35.23 9.02
C PHE A 414 17.56 -36.49 8.14
#